data_AF-A0A7X7IF32-F1
#
_entry.id   AF-A0A7X7IF32-F1
#
_cell.length_a   1.000
_cell.length_b   1.000
_cell.length_c   1.000
_cell.angle_alpha   90.00
_cell.angle_beta   90.00
_cell.angle_gamma   90.00
#
_symmetry.space_group_name_H-M   'P 1'
#
loop_
_entity.id
_entity.type
_entity.pdbx_description
1 polymer ?
#
loop_
_entity_poly.entity_id
_entity_poly.type
_entity_poly.pdbx_seq_one_letter_code
_entity_poly.pdbx_strand_id
1 'polypeptide(L)'
;MTHEPLSHDQAVLLNQRAIAKRKVATVLQYVFAIAVTLFMIFPLYWMFITSVKSQEEVLLALPTFWPREWHFENYRNVLSRANFSKYYYNTIIMTAGILFSQVVTGVLAAYGFSKG
;
A
#
# COMPACT_ATOMS: atom_id res chain seq x y z
N MET A 1 -56.01 -9.11 10.66
CA MET A 1 -54.84 -9.22 9.77
C MET A 1 -53.77 -10.00 10.51
N THR A 2 -53.84 -11.33 10.44
CA THR A 2 -52.86 -12.24 11.06
C THR A 2 -51.72 -12.46 10.09
N HIS A 3 -50.49 -12.11 10.47
CA HIS A 3 -49.29 -12.41 9.68
C HIS A 3 -49.08 -13.92 9.67
N GLU A 4 -49.28 -14.56 8.52
CA GLU A 4 -48.94 -15.96 8.32
C GLU A 4 -47.41 -16.10 8.40
N PRO A 5 -46.87 -16.92 9.31
CA PRO A 5 -45.43 -17.10 9.42
C PRO A 5 -44.89 -17.76 8.14
N LEU A 6 -43.76 -17.25 7.64
CA LEU A 6 -43.05 -17.81 6.49
C LEU A 6 -42.91 -19.33 6.64
N SER A 7 -43.37 -20.08 5.62
CA SER A 7 -43.22 -21.53 5.60
C SER A 7 -41.74 -21.92 5.70
N HIS A 8 -41.46 -23.07 6.33
CA HIS A 8 -40.09 -23.55 6.56
C HIS A 8 -39.25 -23.55 5.27
N ASP A 9 -39.85 -23.94 4.15
CA ASP A 9 -39.19 -23.97 2.84
C ASP A 9 -38.84 -22.57 2.31
N GLN A 10 -39.70 -21.58 2.54
CA GLN A 10 -39.42 -20.19 2.18
C GLN A 10 -38.24 -19.63 3.00
N ALA A 11 -38.17 -19.96 4.29
CA ALA A 11 -37.04 -19.55 5.14
C ALA A 11 -35.70 -20.16 4.66
N VAL A 12 -35.71 -21.42 4.25
CA VAL A 12 -34.52 -22.11 3.71
C VAL A 12 -34.05 -21.48 2.39
N LEU A 13 -34.97 -21.20 1.46
CA LEU A 13 -34.63 -20.58 0.17
C LEU A 13 -34.08 -19.15 0.32
N LEU A 14 -34.64 -18.36 1.24
CA LEU A 14 -34.15 -17.01 1.53
C LEU A 14 -32.73 -17.06 2.12
N ASN A 15 -32.45 -18.01 3.01
CA ASN A 15 -31.13 -18.20 3.59
C ASN A 15 -30.10 -18.64 2.54
N GLN A 16 -30.44 -19.60 1.66
CA GLN A 16 -29.55 -20.03 0.58
C GLN A 16 -29.20 -18.89 -0.38
N ARG A 17 -30.19 -18.06 -0.76
CA ARG A 17 -29.96 -16.86 -1.60
C ARG A 17 -29.08 -15.83 -0.89
N ALA A 18 -29.28 -15.63 0.42
CA ALA A 18 -28.46 -14.72 1.21
C ALA A 18 -27.00 -15.20 1.30
N ILE A 19 -26.77 -16.50 1.50
CA ILE A 19 -25.43 -17.10 1.53
C ILE A 19 -24.74 -16.97 0.17
N ALA A 20 -25.43 -17.28 -0.93
CA ALA A 20 -24.89 -17.15 -2.28
C ALA A 20 -24.51 -15.69 -2.60
N LYS A 21 -25.39 -14.74 -2.31
CA LYS A 21 -25.11 -13.30 -2.47
C LYS A 21 -23.90 -12.85 -1.65
N ARG A 22 -23.77 -13.30 -0.40
CA ARG A 22 -22.61 -13.01 0.45
C ARG A 22 -21.32 -13.57 -0.15
N LYS A 23 -21.32 -14.83 -0.59
CA LYS A 23 -20.14 -15.45 -1.24
C LYS A 23 -19.71 -14.68 -2.49
N VAL A 24 -20.65 -14.31 -3.37
CA VAL A 24 -20.36 -13.51 -4.55
C VAL A 24 -19.78 -12.14 -4.17
N ALA A 25 -20.40 -11.45 -3.22
CA ALA A 25 -19.89 -10.16 -2.74
C ALA A 25 -18.47 -10.28 -2.18
N THR A 26 -18.18 -11.32 -1.40
CA THR A 26 -16.84 -11.59 -0.86
C THR A 26 -15.83 -11.84 -1.98
N VAL A 27 -16.16 -12.67 -2.98
CA VAL A 27 -15.27 -12.90 -4.13
C VAL A 27 -14.99 -11.60 -4.88
N LEU A 28 -16.02 -10.79 -5.15
CA LEU A 28 -15.86 -9.49 -5.81
C LEU A 28 -14.98 -8.53 -4.99
N GLN A 29 -15.16 -8.50 -3.66
CA GLN A 29 -14.31 -7.72 -2.76
C GLN A 29 -12.84 -8.15 -2.85
N TYR A 30 -12.56 -9.47 -2.84
CA TYR A 30 -11.18 -9.96 -2.97
C TYR A 30 -10.58 -9.65 -4.34
N VAL A 31 -11.33 -9.86 -5.43
CA VAL A 31 -10.85 -9.53 -6.78
C VAL A 31 -10.53 -8.03 -6.88
N PHE A 32 -11.42 -7.17 -6.37
CA PHE A 32 -11.20 -5.73 -6.34
C PHE A 32 -9.98 -5.36 -5.49
N ALA A 33 -9.85 -5.93 -4.28
CA ALA A 33 -8.72 -5.68 -3.40
C ALA A 33 -7.39 -6.08 -4.07
N ILE A 34 -7.33 -7.26 -4.71
CA ILE A 34 -6.15 -7.72 -5.45
C ILE A 34 -5.82 -6.76 -6.60
N ALA A 35 -6.82 -6.33 -7.38
CA ALA A 35 -6.61 -5.39 -8.48
C ALA A 35 -6.03 -4.05 -7.98
N VAL A 36 -6.59 -3.50 -6.90
CA VAL A 36 -6.07 -2.27 -6.26
C VAL A 36 -4.65 -2.48 -5.74
N THR A 37 -4.38 -3.61 -5.08
CA THR A 37 -3.03 -3.94 -4.60
C THR A 37 -2.02 -4.02 -5.75
N LEU A 38 -2.34 -4.70 -6.85
CA LEU A 38 -1.46 -4.78 -8.03
C LEU A 38 -1.21 -3.40 -8.63
N PHE A 39 -2.24 -2.57 -8.72
CA PHE A 39 -2.12 -1.18 -9.19
C PHE A 39 -1.20 -0.35 -8.28
N MET A 40 -1.32 -0.48 -6.96
CA MET A 40 -0.47 0.21 -5.99
C MET A 40 0.97 -0.29 -5.98
N ILE A 41 1.20 -1.59 -6.22
CA ILE A 41 2.54 -2.19 -6.28
C ILE A 41 3.25 -1.87 -7.60
N PHE A 42 2.50 -1.67 -8.69
CA PHE A 42 3.07 -1.38 -10.00
C PHE A 42 4.15 -0.28 -10.02
N PRO A 43 3.95 0.92 -9.43
CA PRO A 43 5.01 1.93 -9.39
C PRO A 43 6.25 1.50 -8.59
N LEU A 44 6.08 0.69 -7.53
CA LEU A 44 7.21 0.15 -6.76
C LEU A 44 8.00 -0.88 -7.59
N TYR A 45 7.29 -1.76 -8.29
CA TYR A 45 7.89 -2.68 -9.25
C TYR A 45 8.65 -1.93 -10.34
N TRP A 46 8.03 -0.89 -10.92
CA TRP A 46 8.64 -0.07 -11.95
C TRP A 46 9.91 0.62 -11.45
N MET A 47 9.88 1.20 -10.25
CA MET A 47 11.03 1.83 -9.60
C MET A 47 12.18 0.84 -9.38
N PHE A 48 11.86 -0.35 -8.87
CA PHE A 48 12.85 -1.39 -8.61
C PHE A 48 13.52 -1.86 -9.90
N ILE A 49 12.72 -2.26 -10.90
CA ILE A 49 13.24 -2.75 -12.18
C ILE A 49 14.03 -1.66 -12.91
N THR A 50 13.59 -0.40 -12.87
CA THR A 50 14.33 0.71 -13.48
C THR A 50 15.67 0.95 -12.79
N SER A 51 15.75 0.77 -11.47
CA SER A 51 16.99 0.98 -10.72
C SER A 51 18.12 -0.01 -11.04
N VAL A 52 17.77 -1.18 -11.58
CA VAL A 52 18.72 -2.25 -11.95
C VAL A 52 19.01 -2.31 -13.46
N LYS A 53 18.50 -1.36 -14.26
CA LYS A 53 18.77 -1.29 -15.71
C LYS A 53 20.00 -0.45 -16.04
N SER A 54 20.53 -0.62 -17.25
CA SER A 54 21.54 0.28 -17.80
C SER A 54 20.94 1.66 -18.10
N GLN A 55 21.77 2.70 -18.10
CA GLN A 55 21.32 4.06 -18.45
C GLN A 55 20.71 4.13 -19.86
N GLU A 56 21.29 3.40 -20.82
CA GLU A 56 20.80 3.31 -22.18
C GLU A 56 19.41 2.67 -22.25
N GLU A 57 19.19 1.59 -21.47
CA GLU A 57 17.89 0.90 -21.43
C GLU A 57 16.79 1.76 -20.81
N VAL A 58 17.12 2.55 -19.78
CA VAL A 58 16.18 3.50 -19.13
C VAL A 58 15.75 4.60 -20.10
N LEU A 59 16.60 4.99 -21.05
CA LEU A 59 16.36 6.08 -22.01
C LEU A 59 15.68 5.62 -23.30
N LEU A 60 15.36 4.33 -23.45
CA LEU A 60 14.65 3.82 -24.63
C LEU A 60 13.24 4.44 -24.76
N ALA A 61 12.86 4.77 -25.99
CA ALA A 61 11.52 5.30 -26.29
C ALA A 61 10.40 4.29 -25.96
N LEU A 62 10.69 2.99 -26.08
CA LEU A 62 9.80 1.91 -25.66
C LEU A 62 10.34 1.31 -24.35
N PRO A 63 9.68 1.55 -23.20
CA PRO A 63 10.12 1.04 -21.92
C PRO A 63 10.03 -0.50 -21.87
N THR A 64 11.09 -1.13 -21.38
CA THR A 64 11.12 -2.59 -21.12
C THR A 64 10.46 -2.92 -19.78
N PHE A 65 9.66 -3.98 -19.69
CA PHE A 65 9.10 -4.42 -18.40
C PHE A 65 10.08 -5.25 -17.57
N TRP A 66 11.03 -5.92 -18.22
CA TRP A 66 12.08 -6.71 -17.56
C TRP A 66 13.46 -6.21 -18.01
N PRO A 67 14.46 -6.13 -17.10
CA PRO A 67 15.79 -5.69 -17.47
C PRO A 67 16.40 -6.68 -18.47
N ARG A 68 17.07 -6.17 -19.51
CA ARG A 68 17.85 -7.02 -20.43
C ARG A 68 19.10 -7.55 -19.74
N GLU A 69 19.73 -6.67 -18.96
CA GLU A 69 20.93 -6.96 -18.17
C GLU A 69 20.75 -6.39 -16.76
N TRP A 70 21.25 -7.10 -15.76
CA TRP A 70 21.12 -6.72 -14.36
C TRP A 70 22.35 -5.90 -13.92
N HIS A 71 22.14 -4.62 -13.63
CA HIS A 71 23.18 -3.67 -13.23
C HIS A 71 23.09 -3.31 -11.74
N PHE A 72 23.46 -4.24 -10.86
CA PHE A 72 23.47 -3.99 -9.40
C PHE A 72 24.57 -3.01 -8.97
N GLU A 73 25.58 -2.77 -9.80
CA GLU A 73 26.60 -1.75 -9.60
C GLU A 73 26.02 -0.33 -9.52
N ASN A 74 24.82 -0.09 -10.06
CA ASN A 74 24.11 1.17 -9.92
C ASN A 74 23.98 1.60 -8.45
N TYR A 75 23.67 0.67 -7.55
CA TYR A 75 23.58 0.96 -6.11
C TYR A 75 24.94 1.36 -5.54
N ARG A 76 26.02 0.64 -5.87
CA ARG A 76 27.37 0.97 -5.41
C ARG A 76 27.85 2.32 -5.94
N ASN A 77 27.54 2.63 -7.20
CA ASN A 77 27.89 3.90 -7.83
C ASN A 77 27.19 5.08 -7.15
N VAL A 78 25.90 4.94 -6.85
CA VAL A 78 25.10 5.96 -6.18
C VAL A 78 25.57 6.18 -4.74
N LEU A 79 25.83 5.09 -4.00
CA LEU A 79 26.32 5.16 -2.62
C LEU A 79 27.74 5.70 -2.48
N SER A 80 28.59 5.53 -3.51
CA SER A 80 29.97 6.03 -3.49
C SER A 80 30.10 7.48 -3.99
N ARG A 81 29.24 7.92 -4.92
CA ARG A 81 29.29 9.27 -5.50
C ARG A 81 28.58 10.33 -4.66
N ALA A 82 27.55 9.96 -3.93
CA ALA A 82 26.80 10.89 -3.09
C ALA A 82 27.11 10.65 -1.61
N ASN A 83 27.13 11.74 -0.82
CA ASN A 83 27.24 11.68 0.64
C ASN A 83 25.92 11.21 1.28
N PHE A 84 25.44 10.03 0.88
CA PHE A 84 24.19 9.43 1.36
C PHE A 84 24.16 9.30 2.88
N SER A 85 25.30 9.00 3.51
CA SER A 85 25.43 8.95 4.96
C SER A 85 25.03 10.27 5.62
N LYS A 86 25.48 11.41 5.08
CA LYS A 86 25.15 12.74 5.61
C LYS A 86 23.68 13.07 5.41
N TYR A 87 23.12 12.79 4.23
CA TYR A 87 21.70 13.03 3.96
C TYR A 87 20.81 12.19 4.87
N TYR A 88 21.13 10.90 5.01
CA TYR A 88 20.40 9.97 5.86
C TYR A 88 20.45 10.38 7.33
N TYR A 89 21.62 10.78 7.83
CA TYR A 89 21.79 11.25 9.20
C TYR A 89 20.99 12.53 9.49
N ASN A 90 21.04 13.51 8.57
CA ASN A 90 20.27 14.73 8.69
C ASN A 90 18.76 14.44 8.73
N THR A 91 18.27 13.54 7.89
CA THR A 91 16.85 13.13 7.88
C THR A 91 16.47 12.45 9.20
N ILE A 92 17.30 11.54 9.72
CA ILE A 92 17.02 10.88 11.00
C ILE A 92 16.87 11.90 12.12
N ILE A 93 17.83 12.82 12.26
CA ILE A 93 17.78 13.85 13.31
C ILE A 93 16.53 14.71 13.15
N MET A 94 16.26 15.18 11.93
CA MET A 94 15.13 16.04 11.64
C MET A 94 13.80 15.33 11.95
N THR A 95 13.61 14.12 11.45
CA THR A 95 12.38 13.35 11.66
C THR A 95 12.20 12.96 13.12
N ALA A 96 13.26 12.56 13.83
CA ALA A 96 13.20 12.26 15.25
C ALA A 96 12.82 13.49 16.09
N GLY A 97 13.40 14.66 15.78
CA GLY A 97 13.07 15.92 16.44
C GLY A 97 11.62 16.33 16.21
N ILE A 98 11.16 16.27 14.96
CA ILE A 98 9.76 16.56 14.60
C ILE A 98 8.80 15.61 15.34
N LEU A 99 9.07 14.30 15.29
CA LEU A 99 8.24 13.29 15.94
C LEU A 99 8.16 13.53 17.46
N PHE A 100 9.30 13.77 18.10
CA PHE A 100 9.35 14.08 19.52
C PHE A 100 8.51 15.31 19.87
N SER A 101 8.68 16.40 19.14
CA SER A 101 7.89 17.62 19.34
C SER A 101 6.39 17.38 19.11
N GLN A 102 6.01 16.64 18.07
CA GLN A 102 4.62 16.31 17.77
C GLN A 102 3.98 15.46 18.87
N VAL A 103 4.69 14.45 19.39
CA VAL A 103 4.20 13.61 20.48
C VAL A 103 4.03 14.42 21.76
N VAL A 104 5.04 15.21 22.15
CA VAL A 104 4.96 16.03 23.37
C VAL A 104 3.80 17.01 23.29
N THR A 105 3.71 17.79 22.21
CA THR A 105 2.64 18.78 22.04
C THR A 105 1.27 18.12 21.90
N GLY A 106 1.18 17.02 21.17
CA GLY A 106 -0.06 16.25 20.99
C GLY A 106 -0.58 15.66 22.30
N VAL A 107 0.29 15.10 23.14
CA VAL A 107 -0.09 14.56 24.45
C VAL A 107 -0.57 15.67 25.39
N LEU A 108 0.13 16.80 25.43
CA LEU A 108 -0.28 17.95 26.25
C LEU A 108 -1.65 18.51 25.81
N ALA A 109 -1.86 18.66 24.51
CA ALA A 109 -3.14 19.11 23.97
C ALA A 109 -4.28 18.10 24.25
N ALA A 110 -4.03 16.80 24.04
CA ALA A 110 -5.00 15.75 24.32
C ALA A 110 -5.39 15.70 25.80
N TYR A 111 -4.43 15.87 26.72
CA TYR A 111 -4.72 15.94 28.16
C TYR A 111 -5.59 17.15 28.51
N GLY A 112 -5.29 18.32 27.93
CA GLY A 112 -6.09 19.53 28.11
C GLY A 112 -7.53 19.35 27.63
N PHE A 113 -7.73 18.78 26.45
CA PHE A 113 -9.08 18.51 25.93
C PHE A 113 -9.81 17.38 26.66
N SER A 114 -9.10 16.40 27.23
CA SER A 114 -9.72 15.30 27.98
C SER A 114 -10.30 15.73 29.33
N LYS A 115 -9.88 16.87 29.86
CA LYS A 115 -10.32 17.39 31.17
C LYS A 115 -11.27 18.60 31.05
N GLY A 116 -11.62 19.00 29.83
CA GLY A 116 -12.60 20.04 29.53
C GLY A 116 -13.96 19.50 29.11
#